data_AF-A0A1V5Z666-F1
#
_entry.id   AF-A0A1V5Z666-F1
#
_cell.length_a   1.000
_cell.length_b   1.000
_cell.length_c   1.000
_cell.angle_alpha   90.00
_cell.angle_beta   90.00
_cell.angle_gamma   90.00
#
_symmetry.space_group_name_H-M   'P 1'
#
loop_
_entity.id
_entity.type
_entity.pdbx_description
1 polymer ?
#
loop_
_entity_poly.entity_id
_entity_poly.type
_entity_poly.pdbx_seq_one_letter_code
_entity_poly.pdbx_strand_id
1 'polypeptide(L)'
;MLAYHQLNWLLGNNPFGVCLISGLCREHEPPVRYPEGFRSDDAGALVLHGTGPQAPEVDLPRFTSPSDGSPDENTNGFSLYNNAQYIKALAFLKRIPVARPK
;
A
#
# COMPACT_ATOMS: atom_id res chain seq x y z
N MET A 1 3.25 -19.45 7.39
CA MET A 1 3.83 -19.18 6.06
C MET A 1 3.05 -18.13 5.27
N LEU A 2 1.70 -18.06 5.37
CA LEU A 2 0.87 -17.07 4.66
C LEU A 2 1.19 -15.58 4.92
N ALA A 3 1.45 -15.16 6.16
CA ALA A 3 1.64 -13.75 6.49
C ALA A 3 2.90 -13.12 5.84
N TYR A 4 3.99 -13.90 5.71
CA TYR A 4 5.20 -13.43 5.04
C TYR A 4 5.00 -13.22 3.54
N HIS A 5 4.16 -14.04 2.88
CA HIS A 5 3.80 -13.80 1.48
C HIS A 5 3.01 -12.50 1.31
N GLN A 6 2.10 -12.18 2.24
CA GLN A 6 1.36 -10.92 2.20
C GLN A 6 2.26 -9.69 2.44
N LEU A 7 3.26 -9.81 3.31
CA LEU A 7 4.26 -8.74 3.45
C LEU A 7 5.14 -8.62 2.21
N ASN A 8 5.60 -9.73 1.63
CA ASN A 8 6.37 -9.70 0.40
C ASN A 8 5.56 -9.08 -0.74
N TRP A 9 4.26 -9.33 -0.80
CA TRP A 9 3.34 -8.69 -1.75
C TRP A 9 3.35 -7.16 -1.60
N LEU A 10 3.23 -6.65 -0.38
CA LEU A 10 3.33 -5.20 -0.10
C LEU A 10 4.69 -4.61 -0.46
N LEU A 11 5.75 -5.42 -0.44
CA LEU A 11 7.13 -5.02 -0.75
C LEU A 11 7.53 -5.21 -2.22
N GLY A 12 6.57 -5.46 -3.11
CA GLY A 12 6.83 -5.53 -4.56
C GLY A 12 6.92 -6.94 -5.14
N ASN A 13 6.80 -7.99 -4.33
CA ASN A 13 6.64 -9.35 -4.85
C ASN A 13 5.19 -9.61 -5.27
N ASN A 14 4.75 -8.88 -6.29
CA ASN A 14 3.43 -8.97 -6.89
C ASN A 14 3.54 -8.83 -8.42
N PRO A 15 2.50 -9.19 -9.20
CA PRO A 15 2.54 -9.17 -10.66
C PRO A 15 2.82 -7.79 -11.28
N PHE A 16 2.65 -6.70 -10.52
CA PHE A 16 2.93 -5.34 -10.97
C PHE A 16 4.37 -4.92 -10.70
N GLY A 17 5.12 -5.66 -9.87
CA GLY A 17 6.49 -5.32 -9.48
C GLY A 17 6.59 -4.00 -8.70
N VAL A 18 5.53 -3.59 -7.99
CA VAL A 18 5.45 -2.30 -7.28
C VAL A 18 5.29 -2.49 -5.79
N CYS A 19 6.02 -1.70 -5.00
CA CYS A 19 5.82 -1.65 -3.56
C CYS A 19 4.54 -0.88 -3.24
N LEU A 20 3.72 -1.38 -2.33
CA LEU A 20 2.44 -0.75 -1.95
C LEU A 20 2.59 0.17 -0.73
N ILE A 21 3.83 0.53 -0.38
CA ILE A 21 4.16 1.41 0.73
C ILE A 21 5.09 2.51 0.23
N SER A 22 4.62 3.77 0.27
CA SER A 22 5.41 4.91 -0.21
C SER A 22 6.66 5.14 0.65
N GLY A 23 7.75 5.55 0.01
CA GLY A 23 9.02 5.90 0.64
C GLY A 23 9.82 4.72 1.21
N LEU A 24 9.32 3.48 1.08
CA LEU A 24 9.99 2.29 1.61
C LEU A 24 10.86 1.58 0.57
N CYS A 25 10.44 1.60 -0.70
CA CYS A 25 11.04 0.80 -1.77
C CYS A 25 11.46 1.69 -2.96
N ARG A 26 12.59 2.37 -2.88
CA ARG A 26 13.02 3.38 -3.89
C ARG A 26 12.97 2.90 -5.35
N GLU A 27 13.39 1.68 -5.63
CA GLU A 27 13.43 1.13 -7.00
C GLU A 27 12.03 0.70 -7.50
N HIS A 28 11.09 0.48 -6.59
CA HIS A 28 9.74 -0.02 -6.87
C HIS A 28 8.69 0.94 -6.30
N GLU A 29 9.00 2.24 -6.28
CA GLU A 29 8.18 3.26 -5.63
C GLU A 29 6.80 3.33 -6.32
N PRO A 30 5.69 3.22 -5.57
CA PRO A 30 4.38 3.31 -6.18
C PRO A 30 4.06 4.75 -6.55
N PRO A 31 3.27 4.98 -7.63
CA PRO A 31 2.64 6.25 -7.80
C PRO A 31 1.54 6.39 -6.73
N VAL A 32 1.49 7.54 -6.06
CA VAL A 32 0.54 7.80 -4.97
C VAL A 32 -0.44 8.87 -5.42
N ARG A 33 -1.73 8.66 -5.15
CA ARG A 33 -2.76 9.69 -5.34
C ARG A 33 -2.81 10.56 -4.09
N TYR A 34 -2.24 11.77 -4.18
CA TYR A 34 -2.29 12.75 -3.09
C TYR A 34 -3.57 13.60 -3.18
N PRO A 35 -4.15 13.98 -2.03
CA PRO A 35 -5.13 15.06 -1.97
C PRO A 35 -4.57 16.37 -2.52
N GLU A 36 -5.45 17.28 -2.95
CA GLU A 36 -5.02 18.59 -3.44
C GLU A 36 -4.19 19.35 -2.40
N GLY A 37 -3.04 19.89 -2.82
CA GLY A 37 -2.12 20.61 -1.95
C GLY A 37 -1.12 19.74 -1.18
N PHE A 38 -1.21 18.40 -1.28
CA PHE A 38 -0.26 17.47 -0.68
C PHE A 38 0.74 16.92 -1.70
N ARG A 39 1.96 16.64 -1.25
CA ARG A 39 3.07 16.12 -2.06
C ARG A 39 3.77 14.97 -1.32
N SER A 40 4.69 14.32 -2.03
CA SER A 40 5.50 13.22 -1.49
C SER A 40 6.27 13.57 -0.22
N ASP A 41 6.69 14.83 -0.10
CA ASP A 41 7.53 15.28 1.01
C ASP A 41 6.71 15.52 2.29
N ASP A 42 5.38 15.63 2.16
CA ASP A 42 4.48 15.89 3.29
C ASP A 42 4.13 14.62 4.08
N ALA A 43 4.25 13.45 3.46
CA ALA A 43 3.92 12.17 4.09
C ALA A 43 4.65 10.98 3.46
N GLY A 44 5.41 10.26 4.30
CA GLY A 44 6.06 9.00 3.96
C GLY A 44 5.40 7.78 4.63
N ALA A 45 5.76 6.58 4.17
CA ALA A 45 5.25 5.31 4.69
C ALA A 45 3.72 5.15 4.56
N LEU A 46 3.13 5.66 3.48
CA LEU A 46 1.70 5.53 3.19
C LEU A 46 1.42 4.13 2.65
N VAL A 47 0.51 3.39 3.30
CA VAL A 47 0.08 2.07 2.82
C VAL A 47 -1.11 2.27 1.88
N LEU A 48 -0.89 1.98 0.60
CA LEU A 48 -1.90 2.18 -0.44
C LEU A 48 -3.05 1.19 -0.33
N HIS A 49 -4.20 1.54 -0.91
CA HIS A 49 -5.33 0.62 -1.02
C HIS A 49 -4.96 -0.69 -1.74
N GLY A 50 -4.06 -0.59 -2.74
CA GLY A 50 -3.54 -1.73 -3.46
C GLY A 50 -4.39 -2.09 -4.66
N THR A 51 -4.60 -3.38 -4.91
CA THR A 51 -5.31 -3.85 -6.10
C THR A 51 -6.82 -3.77 -5.92
N GLY A 52 -7.50 -3.21 -6.91
CA GLY A 52 -8.95 -3.09 -6.97
C GLY A 52 -9.53 -3.56 -8.31
N PRO A 53 -10.85 -3.58 -8.48
CA PRO A 53 -11.47 -3.86 -9.75
C PRO A 53 -11.17 -2.74 -10.76
N GLN A 54 -11.01 -3.09 -12.03
CA GLN A 54 -10.76 -2.11 -13.09
C GLN A 54 -11.95 -1.16 -13.30
N ALA A 55 -13.18 -1.68 -13.17
CA ALA A 55 -14.43 -0.95 -13.28
C ALA A 55 -15.54 -1.72 -12.53
N PRO A 56 -16.70 -1.10 -12.22
CA PRO A 56 -17.80 -1.79 -11.52
C PRO A 56 -18.26 -3.08 -12.20
N GLU A 57 -18.23 -3.12 -13.53
CA GLU A 57 -18.67 -4.25 -14.36
C GLU A 57 -17.52 -5.19 -14.76
N VAL A 58 -16.26 -4.85 -14.42
CA VAL A 58 -15.06 -5.58 -14.84
C VAL A 58 -14.26 -5.98 -13.62
N ASP A 59 -14.49 -7.22 -13.18
CA ASP A 59 -13.80 -7.86 -12.05
C ASP A 59 -12.42 -8.40 -12.47
N LEU A 60 -11.58 -7.51 -13.01
CA LEU A 60 -10.18 -7.78 -13.25
C LEU A 60 -9.33 -6.98 -12.27
N PRO A 61 -8.32 -7.60 -11.65
CA PRO A 61 -7.43 -6.92 -10.72
C PRO A 61 -6.63 -5.85 -11.47
N ARG A 62 -6.69 -4.62 -10.96
CA ARG A 62 -5.95 -3.48 -11.49
C ARG A 62 -5.19 -2.76 -10.38
N PHE A 63 -4.04 -2.25 -10.75
CA PHE A 63 -3.29 -1.24 -10.02
C PHE A 63 -2.66 -0.31 -11.05
N THR A 64 -2.69 1.00 -10.82
CA THR A 64 -2.00 1.93 -11.71
C THR A 64 -0.52 1.92 -11.40
N SER A 65 0.29 1.39 -12.33
CA SER A 65 1.75 1.42 -12.22
C SER A 65 2.32 2.76 -12.72
N PRO A 66 3.60 3.07 -12.45
CA PRO A 66 4.23 4.31 -12.91
C PRO A 66 4.16 4.53 -14.43
N SER A 67 4.07 3.46 -15.23
CA SER A 67 3.98 3.55 -16.71
C SER A 67 2.56 3.81 -17.23
N ASP A 68 1.53 3.67 -16.41
CA ASP A 68 0.13 3.64 -16.85
C ASP A 68 -0.56 5.01 -16.82
N GLY A 69 0.12 6.05 -16.32
CA GLY A 69 -0.40 7.42 -16.27
C GLY A 69 -0.68 7.92 -14.84
N SER A 70 -1.82 8.60 -14.64
CA SER A 70 -2.15 9.23 -13.36
C SER A 70 -2.64 8.21 -12.32
N PRO A 71 -2.15 8.25 -11.06
CA PRO A 71 -2.60 7.35 -10.01
C PRO A 71 -4.11 7.47 -9.76
N ASP A 72 -4.77 6.33 -9.53
CA ASP A 72 -6.21 6.24 -9.27
C ASP A 72 -6.43 6.25 -7.75
N GLU A 73 -7.40 7.02 -7.26
CA GLU A 73 -7.73 7.07 -5.83
C GLU A 73 -8.10 5.68 -5.27
N ASN A 74 -8.81 4.85 -6.03
CA ASN A 74 -9.30 3.57 -5.54
C ASN A 74 -8.18 2.55 -5.28
N THR A 75 -7.05 2.66 -6.00
CA THR A 75 -5.92 1.73 -5.91
C THR A 75 -4.67 2.35 -5.30
N ASN A 76 -4.39 3.61 -5.66
CA ASN A 76 -3.21 4.38 -5.29
C ASN A 76 -3.48 5.45 -4.23
N GLY A 77 -4.72 5.59 -3.77
CA GLY A 77 -5.07 6.33 -2.56
C GLY A 77 -4.63 5.58 -1.29
N PHE A 78 -4.85 6.20 -0.15
CA PHE A 78 -4.44 5.67 1.15
C PHE A 78 -5.41 6.07 2.26
N SER A 79 -5.38 5.34 3.37
CA SER A 79 -6.15 5.68 4.56
C SER A 79 -5.39 5.36 5.83
N LEU A 80 -5.72 6.06 6.92
CA LEU A 80 -5.18 5.76 8.25
C LEU A 80 -5.44 4.29 8.65
N TYR A 81 -6.56 3.73 8.19
CA TYR A 81 -6.91 2.34 8.46
C TYR A 81 -5.88 1.37 7.86
N ASN A 82 -5.42 1.59 6.64
CA ASN A 82 -4.42 0.74 5.97
C ASN A 82 -3.12 0.69 6.81
N ASN A 83 -2.61 1.86 7.18
CA ASN A 83 -1.42 1.99 8.03
C ASN A 83 -1.61 1.31 9.39
N ALA A 84 -2.77 1.46 10.02
CA ALA A 84 -3.07 0.82 11.30
C ALA A 84 -3.08 -0.70 11.20
N GLN A 85 -3.63 -1.28 10.11
CA GLN A 85 -3.61 -2.72 9.88
C GLN A 85 -2.19 -3.24 9.62
N TYR A 86 -1.41 -2.51 8.82
CA TYR A 86 0.00 -2.84 8.59
C TYR A 86 0.82 -2.86 9.89
N ILE A 87 0.69 -1.83 10.73
CA ILE A 87 1.36 -1.75 12.02
C ILE A 87 0.93 -2.91 12.93
N LYS A 88 -0.37 -3.21 13.00
CA LYS A 88 -0.90 -4.35 13.77
C LYS A 88 -0.30 -5.68 13.30
N ALA A 89 -0.26 -5.91 11.99
CA ALA A 89 0.31 -7.12 11.40
C ALA A 89 1.81 -7.26 11.74
N LEU A 90 2.58 -6.18 11.59
CA LEU A 90 4.00 -6.17 11.96
C LEU A 90 4.22 -6.41 13.46
N ALA A 91 3.43 -5.76 14.30
CA ALA A 91 3.56 -5.90 15.75
C ALA A 91 3.22 -7.33 16.19
N PHE A 92 2.19 -7.95 15.60
CA PHE A 92 1.90 -9.37 15.81
C PHE A 92 3.08 -10.27 15.41
N LEU A 93 3.65 -10.07 14.22
CA LEU A 93 4.80 -10.85 13.76
C LEU A 93 6.04 -10.68 14.62
N LYS A 94 6.29 -9.46 15.10
CA LYS A 94 7.42 -9.13 16.00
C LYS A 94 7.13 -9.43 17.47
N ARG A 95 5.94 -9.93 17.81
CA ARG A 95 5.47 -10.14 19.19
C ARG A 95 5.57 -8.87 20.06
N ILE A 96 5.37 -7.70 19.44
CA ILE A 96 5.34 -6.42 20.12
C ILE A 96 3.90 -6.16 20.60
N PRO A 97 3.67 -5.79 21.87
CA PRO A 97 2.35 -5.43 22.34
C PRO A 97 1.80 -4.22 21.57
N VAL A 98 0.67 -4.39 20.88
CA VAL A 98 0.05 -3.34 20.05
C VAL A 98 -0.91 -2.44 20.86
N ALA A 99 -1.27 -2.88 22.06
CA ALA A 99 -2.06 -2.12 23.02
C ALA A 99 -1.24 -1.90 24.30
N ARG A 100 -1.51 -0.81 25.02
CA ARG A 100 -0.93 -0.62 26.36
C ARG A 100 -1.29 -1.83 27.23
N PRO A 101 -0.33 -2.40 28.00
CA PRO A 101 -0.65 -3.35 29.05
C PRO A 101 -1.73 -2.73 29.96
N LYS A 102 -2.75 -3.52 30.30
CA LYS A 102 -3.73 -3.14 31.32
C LYS A 102 -3.08 -3.19 32.70
#